data_AF-A0A2G9TPU7-F1
#
_entry.id   AF-A0A2G9TPU7-F1
#
_cell.length_a   1.000
_cell.length_b   1.000
_cell.length_c   1.000
_cell.angle_alpha   90.00
_cell.angle_beta   90.00
_cell.angle_gamma   90.00
#
_symmetry.space_group_name_H-M   'P 1'
#
loop_
_entity.id
_entity.type
_entity.pdbx_description
1 polymer ?
#
loop_
_entity_poly.entity_id
_entity_poly.type
_entity_poly.pdbx_seq_one_letter_code
_entity_poly.pdbx_strand_id
1 'polypeptide(L)'
;AGNDKPSKWPEDRPMLSSSFKEPRLPAKPGTITKEQAEKGKQLSVVGIAGTIDNDFIGTDRTIGFDSAMARVTECVDNLTATAMSHHRTFIVEVDL
;
A
#
# COMPACT_ATOMS: atom_id res chain seq x y z
N ALA A 1 1.32 26.27 11.66
CA ALA A 1 0.20 25.32 11.72
C ALA A 1 0.80 23.94 11.54
N GLY A 2 0.96 23.20 12.64
CA GLY A 2 1.68 21.93 12.67
C GLY A 2 0.90 20.84 11.95
N ASN A 3 1.56 20.17 11.00
CA ASN A 3 1.06 18.94 10.39
C ASN A 3 1.28 17.80 11.39
N ASP A 4 0.39 17.68 12.37
CA ASP A 4 0.30 16.52 13.24
C ASP A 4 -0.36 15.38 12.44
N LYS A 5 0.38 14.81 11.48
CA LYS A 5 0.04 13.47 10.97
C LYS A 5 0.26 12.51 12.15
N PRO A 6 -0.72 11.67 12.53
CA PRO A 6 -0.54 10.72 13.63
C PRO A 6 0.62 9.79 13.28
N SER A 7 1.76 9.97 13.96
CA SER A 7 3.04 9.37 13.60
C SER A 7 3.16 7.89 13.94
N LYS A 8 2.11 7.27 14.49
CA LYS A 8 2.10 5.85 14.80
C LYS A 8 0.70 5.28 14.64
N TRP A 9 0.62 4.13 13.99
CA TRP A 9 -0.55 3.28 14.12
C TRP A 9 -0.74 2.99 15.62
N PRO A 10 -1.95 3.13 16.18
CA PRO A 10 -2.18 2.85 17.59
C PRO A 10 -1.79 1.39 17.88
N GLU A 11 -0.82 1.18 18.78
CA GLU A 11 -0.34 -0.16 19.19
C GLU A 11 -1.47 -0.98 19.83
N ASP A 12 -2.50 -0.29 20.33
CA ASP A 12 -3.72 -0.80 20.93
C ASP A 12 -4.85 -1.03 19.92
N ARG A 13 -4.63 -0.81 18.61
CA ARG A 13 -5.59 -1.27 17.60
C ARG A 13 -5.75 -2.77 17.80
N PRO A 14 -6.95 -3.24 18.17
CA PRO A 14 -7.11 -4.65 18.37
C PRO A 14 -6.83 -5.28 16.99
N MET A 15 -5.96 -6.31 16.99
CA MET A 15 -5.49 -7.04 15.81
C MET A 15 -6.63 -7.22 14.81
N LEU A 16 -6.36 -7.27 13.50
CA LEU A 16 -7.36 -7.47 12.43
C LEU A 16 -8.47 -8.50 12.77
N SER A 17 -8.16 -9.50 13.60
CA SER A 17 -9.10 -10.46 14.20
C SER A 17 -10.33 -9.85 14.89
N SER A 18 -10.18 -8.70 15.52
CA SER A 18 -11.23 -8.00 16.27
C SER A 18 -12.08 -7.06 15.41
N SER A 19 -11.54 -6.59 14.29
CA SER A 19 -12.26 -5.77 13.30
C SER A 19 -12.99 -6.64 12.27
N PHE A 20 -12.57 -7.91 12.15
CA PHE A 20 -13.27 -8.99 11.43
C PHE A 20 -14.10 -9.83 12.42
N LYS A 21 -14.71 -9.19 13.44
CA LYS A 21 -15.55 -9.86 14.46
C LYS A 21 -16.77 -10.58 13.88
N GLU A 22 -17.13 -10.27 12.65
CA GLU A 22 -18.19 -10.98 11.93
C GLU A 22 -17.62 -11.63 10.68
N PRO A 23 -17.77 -12.96 10.51
CA PRO A 23 -17.49 -13.61 9.23
C PRO A 23 -18.43 -12.97 8.19
N ARG A 24 -17.89 -12.12 7.32
CA ARG A 24 -18.65 -11.39 6.27
C ARG A 24 -19.22 -12.28 5.17
N LEU A 25 -19.24 -13.59 5.37
CA LEU A 25 -20.01 -14.52 4.56
C LEU A 25 -20.80 -15.42 5.51
N PRO A 26 -22.00 -14.99 5.96
CA PRO A 26 -22.98 -15.94 6.42
C PRO A 26 -23.33 -16.81 5.20
N ALA A 27 -22.73 -17.99 5.11
CA ALA A 27 -23.25 -19.01 4.23
C ALA A 27 -24.73 -19.17 4.58
N LYS A 28 -25.60 -19.21 3.57
CA LYS A 28 -27.05 -19.32 3.77
C LYS A 28 -27.37 -20.46 4.76
N PRO A 29 -28.36 -20.32 5.65
CA PRO A 29 -28.70 -21.36 6.61
C PRO A 29 -28.88 -22.72 5.92
N GLY A 30 -28.08 -23.71 6.30
CA GLY A 30 -28.06 -25.06 5.70
C GLY A 30 -26.94 -25.35 4.70
N THR A 31 -26.08 -24.38 4.37
CA THR A 31 -25.05 -24.55 3.31
C THR A 31 -23.70 -25.07 3.82
N ILE A 32 -23.44 -24.97 5.13
CA ILE A 32 -22.17 -25.41 5.74
C ILE A 32 -22.46 -26.30 6.94
N THR A 33 -21.77 -27.44 6.98
CA THR A 33 -21.81 -28.36 8.11
C THR A 33 -21.05 -27.77 9.31
N LYS A 34 -21.39 -28.23 10.52
CA LYS A 34 -20.68 -27.82 11.75
C LYS A 34 -19.17 -28.06 11.65
N GLU A 35 -18.77 -29.12 10.95
CA GLU A 35 -17.38 -29.48 10.71
C GLU A 35 -16.65 -28.50 9.76
N GLN A 36 -17.34 -27.95 8.76
CA GLN A 36 -16.80 -26.90 7.89
C GLN A 36 -16.65 -25.57 8.63
N ALA A 37 -17.59 -25.24 9.53
CA ALA A 37 -17.50 -24.08 10.40
C ALA A 37 -16.33 -24.20 11.40
N GLU A 38 -16.06 -25.41 11.92
CA GLU A 38 -14.92 -25.67 12.80
C GLU A 38 -13.57 -25.49 12.07
N LYS A 39 -13.48 -25.94 10.81
CA LYS A 39 -12.28 -25.76 9.97
C LYS A 39 -12.00 -24.29 9.60
N GLY A 40 -13.02 -23.45 9.52
CA GLY A 40 -12.91 -22.03 9.21
C GLY A 40 -12.67 -21.09 10.41
N LYS A 41 -12.41 -21.62 11.61
CA LYS A 41 -12.24 -20.81 12.84
C LYS A 41 -11.05 -19.84 12.79
N GLN A 42 -10.05 -20.11 11.97
CA GLN A 42 -8.88 -19.25 11.79
C GLN A 42 -8.89 -18.63 10.40
N LEU A 43 -8.81 -17.30 10.36
CA LEU A 43 -8.66 -16.54 9.12
C LEU A 43 -7.18 -16.29 8.86
N SER A 44 -6.65 -16.86 7.79
CA SER A 44 -5.32 -16.51 7.29
C SER A 44 -5.41 -15.23 6.45
N VAL A 45 -4.68 -14.20 6.85
CA VAL A 45 -4.60 -12.92 6.13
C VAL A 45 -3.18 -12.74 5.62
N VAL A 46 -3.03 -12.37 4.35
CA VAL A 46 -1.76 -11.99 3.74
C VAL A 46 -1.88 -10.54 3.29
N GLY A 47 -0.95 -9.71 3.75
CA GLY A 47 -0.82 -8.32 3.30
C GLY A 47 0.11 -8.23 2.09
N ILE A 48 -0.19 -7.31 1.18
CA ILE A 48 0.66 -6.98 0.04
C ILE A 48 1.05 -5.50 0.19
N ALA A 49 2.35 -5.21 0.11
CA ALA A 49 2.85 -3.84 0.18
C ALA A 49 2.63 -3.13 -1.17
N GLY A 50 1.49 -2.45 -1.31
CA GLY A 50 1.12 -1.66 -2.48
C GLY A 50 1.23 -0.17 -2.21
N THR A 51 2.35 0.42 -2.59
CA THR A 51 2.62 1.86 -2.50
C THR A 51 3.73 2.22 -3.49
N ILE A 52 3.72 3.46 -3.97
CA ILE A 52 4.81 4.01 -4.78
C ILE A 52 5.98 4.50 -3.93
N ASP A 53 5.78 4.67 -2.62
CA ASP A 53 6.72 5.39 -1.75
C ASP A 53 7.90 4.53 -1.23
N ASN A 54 7.91 3.23 -1.59
CA ASN A 54 8.85 2.23 -1.11
C ASN A 54 9.20 2.29 0.40
N ASP A 55 8.21 2.62 1.23
CA ASP A 55 8.36 2.92 2.65
C ASP A 55 7.88 1.77 3.56
N PHE A 56 7.67 0.58 2.98
CA PHE A 56 7.20 -0.58 3.72
C PHE A 56 8.35 -1.41 4.30
N ILE A 57 8.46 -1.41 5.63
CA ILE A 57 9.47 -2.18 6.35
C ILE A 57 9.25 -3.69 6.13
N GLY A 58 10.32 -4.40 5.77
CA GLY A 58 10.32 -5.85 5.58
C GLY A 58 10.28 -6.31 4.12
N THR A 59 10.28 -5.37 3.16
CA THR A 59 10.56 -5.64 1.75
C THR A 59 11.59 -4.64 1.23
N ASP A 60 12.40 -5.04 0.24
CA ASP A 60 13.33 -4.14 -0.44
C ASP A 60 12.61 -3.23 -1.45
N ARG A 61 11.47 -3.70 -1.98
CA ARG A 61 10.61 -2.95 -2.93
C ARG A 61 9.13 -3.13 -2.65
N THR A 62 8.35 -2.07 -2.79
CA THR A 62 6.88 -2.09 -2.80
C THR A 62 6.32 -2.17 -4.22
N ILE A 63 5.13 -2.74 -4.35
CA ILE A 63 4.43 -2.77 -5.63
C ILE A 63 4.02 -1.35 -6.00
N GLY A 64 4.54 -0.88 -7.13
CA GLY A 64 4.27 0.46 -7.67
C GLY A 64 5.51 1.34 -7.75
N PHE A 65 6.52 1.13 -6.90
CA PHE A 65 7.74 1.94 -6.87
C PHE A 65 8.47 1.96 -8.22
N ASP A 66 8.71 0.79 -8.83
CA ASP A 66 9.43 0.70 -10.11
C ASP A 66 8.68 1.37 -11.25
N SER A 67 7.34 1.28 -11.24
CA SER A 67 6.50 1.96 -12.22
C SER A 67 6.54 3.49 -12.05
N ALA A 68 6.54 3.98 -10.81
CA ALA A 68 6.63 5.40 -10.51
C ALA A 68 8.02 5.95 -10.92
N MET A 69 9.10 5.24 -10.59
CA MET A 69 10.46 5.60 -10.97
C MET A 69 10.65 5.66 -12.49
N ALA A 70 10.10 4.69 -13.22
CA ALA A 70 10.14 4.70 -14.69
C ALA A 70 9.44 5.95 -15.26
N ARG A 71 8.30 6.35 -14.69
CA ARG A 71 7.58 7.56 -15.11
C ARG A 71 8.37 8.84 -14.80
N VAL A 72 8.97 8.94 -13.62
CA VAL A 72 9.82 10.09 -13.24
C VAL A 72 10.99 10.24 -14.20
N THR A 73 11.65 9.13 -14.53
CA THR A 73 12.79 9.12 -15.45
C THR A 73 12.38 9.63 -16.84
N GLU A 74 11.28 9.11 -17.40
CA GLU A 74 10.75 9.57 -18.69
C GLU A 74 10.42 11.08 -18.67
N CYS A 75 9.82 11.58 -17.59
CA CYS A 75 9.53 13.00 -17.44
C CYS A 75 10.80 13.85 -17.41
N VAL A 76 11.83 13.41 -16.68
CA VAL A 76 13.11 14.12 -16.57
C VAL A 76 13.86 14.12 -17.91
N ASP A 77 13.85 13.01 -18.65
CA ASP A 77 14.48 12.93 -19.97
C ASP A 77 13.85 13.93 -20.95
N ASN A 78 12.52 14.01 -20.96
CA ASN A 78 11.78 14.97 -21.79
C ASN A 78 12.10 16.43 -21.42
N LEU A 79 12.20 16.75 -20.13
CA LEU A 79 12.59 18.09 -19.68
C LEU A 79 14.03 18.41 -20.07
N THR A 80 14.95 17.46 -19.91
CA THR A 80 16.38 17.61 -20.18
C THR A 80 16.64 17.99 -21.64
N ALA A 81 15.94 17.37 -22.58
CA ALA A 81 16.05 17.71 -24.00
C ALA A 81 15.77 19.20 -24.29
N THR A 82 14.78 19.78 -23.62
CA THR A 82 14.43 21.21 -23.76
C THR A 82 15.36 22.12 -22.96
N ALA A 83 15.80 21.68 -21.79
CA ALA A 83 16.73 22.39 -20.92
C ALA A 83 18.06 22.67 -21.64
N MET A 84 18.61 21.65 -22.29
CA MET A 84 19.86 21.76 -23.07
C MET A 84 19.72 22.69 -24.28
N SER A 85 18.58 22.65 -24.97
CA SER A 85 18.35 23.46 -26.18
C SER A 85 18.29 24.96 -25.88
N HIS A 86 17.79 25.35 -24.71
CA HIS A 86 17.57 26.75 -24.33
C HIS A 86 18.37 27.23 -23.11
N HIS A 87 19.35 26.44 -22.65
CA HIS A 87 20.16 26.73 -21.46
C HIS A 87 19.30 27.06 -20.23
N ARG A 88 18.24 26.27 -20.00
CA ARG A 88 17.32 26.43 -18.86
C ARG A 88 17.66 25.47 -17.73
N THR A 89 17.34 25.87 -16.51
CA THR A 89 17.39 24.99 -15.33
C THR A 89 15.96 24.78 -14.83
N PHE A 90 15.60 23.52 -14.56
CA PHE A 90 14.31 23.15 -13.99
C PHE A 90 14.52 22.54 -12.60
N ILE A 91 13.64 22.87 -11.67
CA ILE A 91 13.53 22.20 -10.37
C ILE A 91 12.35 21.24 -10.49
N VAL A 92 12.59 19.96 -10.22
CA VAL A 92 11.58 18.91 -10.30
C VAL A 92 11.42 18.31 -8.90
N GLU A 93 10.21 18.43 -8.36
CA GLU A 93 9.80 17.76 -7.13
C GLU A 93 9.23 16.39 -7.47
N VAL A 94 9.55 15.39 -6.65
CA VAL A 94 9.11 14.01 -6.81
C VAL A 94 8.69 13.50 -5.44
N ASP A 95 7.49 12.92 -5.37
CA ASP A 95 6.98 12.23 -4.18
C ASP A 95 7.00 10.71 -4.44
N LEU A 96 7.87 10.04 -3.69
CA LEU A 96 8.05 8.59 -3.55
C LEU A 96 8.49 8.34 -2.10
#